data_AF-K9G4B5-F1
#
_entry.id   AF-K9G4B5-F1
#
_cell.length_a   1.000
_cell.length_b   1.000
_cell.length_c   1.000
_cell.angle_alpha   90.00
_cell.angle_beta   90.00
_cell.angle_gamma   90.00
#
_symmetry.space_group_name_H-M   'P 1'
#
loop_
_entity.id
_entity.type
_entity.pdbx_description
1 polymer ?
#
loop_
_entity_poly.entity_id
_entity_poly.type
_entity_poly.pdbx_seq_one_letter_code
_entity_poly.pdbx_strand_id
1 'polypeptide(L)'
;MNSDELREEEIYADYARNNLAQRVLEAPSLHLAQSLVMLSFYEWGTGRPYQAWMYSGMATYMIQSLLKMADDSMEHNPQEFHASQTQYEQLVRTYWCCFAQDCELSSGARQHFALSFSQISVPLPISDRDFTFNHSPASRLMPADMNKDCLLAKDLTIEHGLTIVTRGFDIFVRILRFASEHRRSLASLSSSDSASPLLLTWQVLKEELDEWRSLQDITVRFPATSVQSHVALGYGELFAYINLVHCMSILFLHRDRFLSSLKPHSDVFHDTDDDAQGEPDTIKQLFEAAQQIGSILDALDASGAPVISPYSGFSVFVAAHINMYGTIVPQRYPGGLKRAEEEKSRNLLYLERLSKLWPVGHSWVTSSNTPLTKYRN
;
A
#
# COMPACT_ATOMS: atom_id res chain seq x y z
N MET A 1 8.26 -14.82 30.07
CA MET A 1 6.82 -15.13 29.97
C MET A 1 6.70 -16.30 29.03
N ASN A 2 6.14 -17.43 29.48
CA ASN A 2 5.94 -18.60 28.63
C ASN A 2 4.96 -18.25 27.51
N SER A 3 5.26 -18.67 26.29
CA SER A 3 4.41 -18.50 25.10
C SER A 3 3.11 -19.32 25.13
N ASP A 4 2.83 -20.04 26.22
CA ASP A 4 1.73 -21.01 26.38
C ASP A 4 0.44 -20.43 27.01
N GLU A 5 0.36 -19.11 27.27
CA GLU A 5 -0.83 -18.50 27.88
C GLU A 5 -1.69 -17.64 26.94
N LEU A 6 -1.27 -17.45 25.68
CA LEU A 6 -2.04 -16.68 24.72
C LEU A 6 -3.15 -17.54 24.10
N ARG A 7 -4.40 -17.15 24.34
CA ARG A 7 -5.58 -17.73 23.68
C ARG A 7 -5.58 -17.43 22.17
N GLU A 8 -6.38 -18.19 21.43
CA GLU A 8 -6.60 -17.96 20.00
C GLU A 8 -7.03 -16.51 19.73
N GLU A 9 -6.53 -15.93 18.63
CA GLU A 9 -6.76 -14.55 18.22
C GLU A 9 -8.24 -14.18 18.13
N GLU A 10 -9.09 -15.13 17.72
CA GLU A 10 -10.53 -14.91 17.58
C GLU A 10 -11.20 -14.64 18.93
N ILE A 11 -10.69 -15.18 20.04
CA ILE A 11 -11.23 -14.92 21.38
C ILE A 11 -11.04 -13.45 21.76
N TYR A 12 -9.88 -12.87 21.43
CA TYR A 12 -9.61 -11.46 21.69
C TYR A 12 -10.41 -10.55 20.75
N ALA A 13 -10.53 -10.94 19.48
CA ALA A 13 -11.34 -10.22 18.51
C ALA A 13 -12.83 -10.22 18.90
N ASP A 14 -13.38 -11.35 19.31
CA ASP A 14 -14.75 -11.46 19.82
C ASP A 14 -14.98 -10.61 21.07
N TYR A 15 -14.02 -10.63 22.00
CA TYR A 15 -14.07 -9.75 23.17
C TYR A 15 -14.11 -8.28 22.74
N ALA A 16 -13.24 -7.86 21.81
CA ALA A 16 -13.23 -6.49 21.30
C ALA A 16 -14.56 -6.13 20.62
N ARG A 17 -15.08 -6.96 19.72
CA ARG A 17 -16.38 -6.74 19.05
C ARG A 17 -17.51 -6.53 20.06
N ASN A 18 -17.62 -7.41 21.05
CA ASN A 18 -18.68 -7.34 22.05
C ASN A 18 -18.61 -6.06 22.90
N ASN A 19 -17.40 -5.64 23.30
CA ASN A 19 -17.22 -4.44 24.10
C ASN A 19 -17.38 -3.14 23.28
N LEU A 20 -17.03 -3.17 22.00
CA LEU A 20 -17.13 -2.00 21.13
C LEU A 20 -18.57 -1.81 20.60
N ALA A 21 -19.36 -2.88 20.45
CA ALA A 21 -20.70 -2.84 19.85
C ALA A 21 -21.67 -1.84 20.48
N GLN A 22 -21.61 -1.60 21.80
CA GLN A 22 -22.43 -0.57 22.45
C GLN A 22 -21.76 0.81 22.38
N ARG A 23 -20.44 0.87 22.54
CA ARG A 23 -19.68 2.13 22.56
C ARG A 23 -19.73 2.88 21.24
N VAL A 24 -19.86 2.18 20.12
CA VAL A 24 -19.99 2.82 18.80
C VAL A 24 -21.26 3.65 18.63
N LEU A 25 -22.23 3.50 19.52
CA LEU A 25 -23.46 4.30 19.56
C LEU A 25 -23.33 5.54 20.47
N GLU A 26 -22.22 5.66 21.20
CA GLU A 26 -21.93 6.80 22.09
C GLU A 26 -21.25 7.95 21.32
N ALA A 27 -20.89 9.01 22.04
CA ALA A 27 -20.13 10.12 21.48
C ALA A 27 -18.76 9.64 20.93
N PRO A 28 -18.24 10.26 19.85
CA PRO A 28 -16.97 9.86 19.28
C PRO A 28 -15.84 10.05 20.28
N SER A 29 -14.90 9.09 20.32
CA SER A 29 -13.69 9.18 21.12
C SER A 29 -12.49 8.66 20.34
N LEU A 30 -11.33 9.25 20.60
CA LEU A 30 -10.08 8.88 19.93
C LEU A 30 -9.76 7.39 20.13
N HIS A 31 -9.87 6.90 21.37
CA HIS A 31 -9.60 5.50 21.70
C HIS A 31 -10.56 4.53 20.99
N LEU A 32 -11.83 4.91 20.83
CA LEU A 32 -12.80 4.11 20.10
C LEU A 32 -12.46 4.06 18.60
N ALA A 33 -12.13 5.21 18.00
CA ALA A 33 -11.67 5.26 16.61
C ALA A 33 -10.42 4.39 16.39
N GLN A 34 -9.41 4.51 17.24
CA GLN A 34 -8.19 3.69 17.18
C GLN A 34 -8.46 2.20 17.37
N SER A 35 -9.37 1.84 18.28
CA SER A 35 -9.77 0.43 18.47
C SER A 35 -10.47 -0.14 17.23
N LEU A 36 -11.30 0.67 16.57
CA LEU A 36 -11.99 0.29 15.33
C LEU A 36 -11.02 0.16 14.14
N VAL A 37 -9.99 1.00 14.04
CA VAL A 37 -8.89 0.87 13.07
C VAL A 37 -8.21 -0.50 13.22
N MET A 38 -7.81 -0.86 14.45
CA MET A 38 -7.18 -2.14 14.74
C MET A 38 -8.10 -3.33 14.43
N LEU A 39 -9.37 -3.24 14.83
CA LEU A 39 -10.36 -4.29 14.56
C LEU A 39 -10.59 -4.45 13.05
N SER A 40 -10.70 -3.34 12.32
CA SER A 40 -10.86 -3.35 10.86
C SER A 40 -9.69 -4.05 10.17
N PHE A 41 -8.44 -3.82 10.62
CA PHE A 41 -7.27 -4.51 10.08
C PHE A 41 -7.33 -6.03 10.33
N TYR A 42 -7.75 -6.45 11.53
CA TYR A 42 -7.95 -7.86 11.86
C TYR A 42 -9.05 -8.51 11.01
N GLU A 43 -10.20 -7.85 10.84
CA GLU A 43 -11.31 -8.33 10.01
C GLU A 43 -10.88 -8.52 8.55
N TRP A 44 -10.00 -7.64 8.06
CA TRP A 44 -9.47 -7.77 6.71
C TRP A 44 -8.55 -8.99 6.57
N GLY A 45 -7.60 -9.16 7.48
CA GLY A 45 -6.67 -10.30 7.48
C GLY A 45 -7.33 -11.66 7.68
N THR A 46 -8.49 -11.69 8.34
CA THR A 46 -9.32 -12.90 8.52
C THR A 46 -10.27 -13.17 7.34
N GLY A 47 -10.25 -12.35 6.30
CA GLY A 47 -11.06 -12.56 5.09
C GLY A 47 -12.51 -12.09 5.22
N ARG A 48 -12.80 -11.14 6.12
CA ARG A 48 -14.13 -10.52 6.29
C ARG A 48 -14.10 -9.05 5.84
N PRO A 49 -13.90 -8.78 4.52
CA PRO A 49 -13.62 -7.44 4.00
C PRO A 49 -14.77 -6.45 4.21
N TYR A 50 -16.03 -6.91 4.18
CA TYR A 50 -17.17 -6.03 4.44
C TYR A 50 -17.23 -5.54 5.89
N GLN A 51 -16.88 -6.39 6.85
CA GLN A 51 -16.80 -6.01 8.26
C GLN A 51 -15.64 -5.05 8.50
N ALA A 52 -14.48 -5.35 7.91
CA ALA A 52 -13.33 -4.45 7.92
C ALA A 52 -13.71 -3.05 7.41
N TRP A 53 -14.38 -2.97 6.26
CA TRP A 53 -14.82 -1.71 5.69
C TRP A 53 -15.79 -0.96 6.60
N MET A 54 -16.76 -1.65 7.21
CA MET A 54 -17.69 -1.00 8.13
C MET A 54 -16.98 -0.38 9.33
N TYR A 55 -16.07 -1.12 9.97
CA TYR A 55 -15.30 -0.60 11.11
C TYR A 55 -14.39 0.56 10.71
N SER A 56 -13.77 0.51 9.52
CA SER A 56 -12.95 1.61 8.98
C SER A 56 -13.78 2.88 8.78
N GLY A 57 -14.97 2.77 8.18
CA GLY A 57 -15.87 3.90 7.98
C GLY A 57 -16.33 4.53 9.30
N MET A 58 -16.67 3.70 10.30
CA MET A 58 -17.02 4.17 11.64
C MET A 58 -15.87 4.94 12.29
N ALA A 59 -14.65 4.40 12.26
CA ALA A 59 -13.46 5.08 12.77
C ALA A 59 -13.22 6.41 12.06
N THR A 60 -13.38 6.43 10.73
CA THR A 60 -13.22 7.61 9.88
C THR A 60 -14.18 8.74 10.27
N TYR A 61 -15.47 8.43 10.43
CA TYR A 61 -16.44 9.45 10.83
C TYR A 61 -16.23 9.95 12.27
N MET A 62 -15.84 9.07 13.19
CA MET A 62 -15.50 9.48 14.55
C MET A 62 -14.32 10.47 14.56
N ILE A 63 -13.26 10.18 13.80
CA ILE A 63 -12.08 11.02 13.78
C ILE A 63 -12.33 12.36 13.06
N GLN A 64 -13.13 12.37 11.99
CA GLN A 64 -13.55 13.61 11.34
C GLN A 64 -14.36 14.51 12.28
N SER A 65 -15.26 13.91 13.07
CA SER A 65 -16.03 14.65 14.08
C SER A 65 -15.12 15.22 15.18
N LEU A 66 -14.13 14.45 15.67
CA LEU A 66 -13.17 14.90 16.67
C LEU A 66 -12.26 16.02 16.15
N LEU A 67 -11.78 15.93 14.91
CA LEU A 67 -11.02 16.99 14.26
C LEU A 67 -11.86 18.27 14.15
N LYS A 68 -13.12 18.17 13.72
CA LYS A 68 -14.01 19.33 13.64
C LYS A 68 -14.24 19.98 15.02
N MET A 69 -14.45 19.17 16.07
CA MET A 69 -14.58 19.69 17.44
C MET A 69 -13.29 20.36 17.94
N ALA A 70 -12.12 19.83 17.56
CA ALA A 70 -10.84 20.45 17.87
C ALA A 70 -10.67 21.78 17.15
N ASP A 71 -10.99 21.86 15.85
CA ASP A 71 -10.94 23.09 15.06
C ASP A 71 -11.90 24.15 15.63
N ASP A 72 -13.12 23.78 16.01
CA ASP A 72 -14.06 24.69 16.69
C ASP A 72 -13.47 25.20 18.02
N SER A 73 -12.83 24.33 18.80
CA SER A 73 -12.19 24.71 20.06
C SER A 73 -11.00 25.65 19.85
N MET A 74 -10.23 25.48 18.77
CA MET A 74 -9.13 26.38 18.38
C MET A 74 -9.63 27.79 18.12
N GLU A 75 -10.74 27.93 17.39
CA GLU A 75 -11.32 29.23 17.04
C GLU A 75 -11.83 29.98 18.28
N HIS A 76 -12.38 29.26 19.26
CA HIS A 76 -12.97 29.86 20.46
C HIS A 76 -11.96 30.09 21.60
N ASN A 77 -10.97 29.21 21.78
CA ASN A 77 -9.97 29.32 22.84
C ASN A 77 -8.55 28.91 22.39
N PRO A 78 -7.82 29.79 21.68
CA PRO A 78 -6.49 29.46 21.13
C PRO A 78 -5.45 29.07 22.20
N GLN A 79 -5.51 29.68 23.40
CA GLN A 79 -4.51 29.46 24.45
C GLN A 79 -4.61 28.06 25.07
N GLU A 80 -5.83 27.56 25.28
CA GLU A 80 -6.07 26.20 25.77
C GLU A 80 -5.68 25.16 24.72
N PHE A 81 -5.93 25.45 23.43
CA PHE A 81 -5.51 24.56 22.35
C PHE A 81 -3.99 24.42 22.22
N HIS A 82 -3.24 25.50 22.44
CA HIS A 82 -1.77 25.42 22.46
C HIS A 82 -1.25 24.41 23.49
N ALA A 83 -1.97 24.21 24.61
CA ALA A 83 -1.66 23.20 25.60
C ALA A 83 -2.06 21.76 25.17
N SER A 84 -2.93 21.61 24.17
CA SER A 84 -3.42 20.32 23.66
C SER A 84 -2.86 19.94 22.29
N GLN A 85 -1.74 20.51 21.85
CA GLN A 85 -1.16 20.24 20.52
C GLN A 85 -0.82 18.76 20.31
N THR A 86 -0.34 18.06 21.35
CA THR A 86 -0.09 16.61 21.29
C THR A 86 -1.37 15.82 21.04
N GLN A 87 -2.48 16.22 21.68
CA GLN A 87 -3.79 15.56 21.48
C GLN A 87 -4.30 15.80 20.05
N TYR A 88 -4.17 17.02 19.54
CA TYR A 88 -4.49 17.31 18.15
C TYR A 88 -3.66 16.47 17.18
N GLU A 89 -2.36 16.31 17.44
CA GLU A 89 -1.49 15.46 16.61
C GLU A 89 -1.92 13.99 16.63
N GLN A 90 -2.40 13.48 17.77
CA GLN A 90 -2.98 12.14 17.83
C GLN A 90 -4.24 12.02 16.95
N LEU A 91 -5.07 13.07 16.88
CA LEU A 91 -6.23 13.09 15.99
C LEU A 91 -5.80 13.04 14.51
N VAL A 92 -4.84 13.90 14.14
CA VAL A 92 -4.28 13.97 12.77
C VAL A 92 -3.66 12.64 12.34
N ARG A 93 -2.81 12.05 13.18
CA ARG A 93 -2.19 10.75 12.89
C ARG A 93 -3.22 9.65 12.73
N THR A 94 -4.22 9.61 13.61
CA THR A 94 -5.32 8.63 13.53
C THR A 94 -6.13 8.81 12.26
N TYR A 95 -6.40 10.06 11.84
CA TYR A 95 -7.09 10.36 10.59
C TYR A 95 -6.32 9.82 9.37
N TRP A 96 -5.01 10.03 9.31
CA TRP A 96 -4.20 9.55 8.18
C TRP A 96 -3.98 8.04 8.19
N CYS A 97 -4.03 7.39 9.35
CA CYS A 97 -4.14 5.92 9.43
C CYS A 97 -5.47 5.43 8.86
N CYS A 98 -6.60 6.04 9.24
CA CYS A 98 -7.91 5.70 8.68
C CYS A 98 -7.93 5.89 7.15
N PHE A 99 -7.35 6.99 6.66
CA PHE A 99 -7.26 7.25 5.22
C PHE A 99 -6.45 6.17 4.49
N ALA A 100 -5.25 5.84 4.99
CA ALA A 100 -4.40 4.83 4.35
C ALA A 100 -5.08 3.44 4.35
N GLN A 101 -5.75 3.09 5.45
CA GLN A 101 -6.52 1.87 5.56
C GLN A 101 -7.72 1.85 4.62
N ASP A 102 -8.43 2.97 4.43
CA ASP A 102 -9.51 3.06 3.45
C ASP A 102 -8.98 2.86 2.02
N CYS A 103 -7.79 3.39 1.69
CA CYS A 103 -7.14 3.13 0.40
C CYS A 103 -6.83 1.65 0.20
N GLU A 104 -6.31 1.00 1.24
CA GLU A 104 -5.98 -0.43 1.23
C GLU A 104 -7.23 -1.30 1.06
N LEU A 105 -8.32 -1.00 1.77
CA LEU A 105 -9.58 -1.76 1.72
C LEU A 105 -10.36 -1.52 0.42
N SER A 106 -10.27 -0.32 -0.16
CA SER A 106 -10.97 0.06 -1.40
C SER A 106 -10.42 -0.61 -2.67
N SER A 107 -9.28 -1.30 -2.55
CA SER A 107 -8.53 -1.98 -3.61
C SER A 107 -9.31 -3.05 -4.41
N GLY A 108 -10.50 -3.46 -3.95
CA GLY A 108 -11.32 -4.49 -4.60
C GLY A 108 -12.81 -4.15 -4.83
N ALA A 109 -13.28 -2.98 -4.40
CA ALA A 109 -14.71 -2.65 -4.39
C ALA A 109 -15.09 -1.59 -5.45
N ARG A 110 -16.32 -1.66 -5.98
CA ARG A 110 -16.91 -0.59 -6.83
C ARG A 110 -17.33 0.61 -5.98
N GLN A 111 -16.46 1.08 -5.11
CA GLN A 111 -16.80 2.07 -4.09
C GLN A 111 -16.07 3.38 -4.36
N HIS A 112 -16.76 4.48 -4.10
CA HIS A 112 -16.24 5.83 -4.29
C HIS A 112 -15.35 6.19 -3.11
N PHE A 113 -14.07 6.46 -3.36
CA PHE A 113 -13.22 7.10 -2.37
C PHE A 113 -13.78 8.49 -2.07
N ALA A 114 -13.91 8.85 -0.79
CA ALA A 114 -14.73 9.99 -0.41
C ALA A 114 -14.09 11.37 -0.69
N LEU A 115 -12.78 11.51 -0.89
CA LEU A 115 -12.13 12.81 -1.17
C LEU A 115 -10.81 12.64 -1.94
N SER A 116 -10.50 13.57 -2.85
CA SER A 116 -9.16 13.67 -3.45
C SER A 116 -8.14 14.03 -2.37
N PHE A 117 -6.98 13.36 -2.31
CA PHE A 117 -5.91 13.65 -1.35
C PHE A 117 -5.59 15.15 -1.27
N SER A 118 -5.46 15.81 -2.42
CA SER A 118 -5.16 17.25 -2.52
C SER A 118 -6.27 18.18 -2.01
N GLN A 119 -7.49 17.70 -1.82
CA GLN A 119 -8.64 18.48 -1.34
C GLN A 119 -8.82 18.36 0.18
N ILE A 120 -8.04 17.51 0.85
CA ILE A 120 -8.12 17.31 2.29
C ILE A 120 -7.51 18.53 3.00
N SER A 121 -8.28 19.13 3.90
CA SER A 121 -7.87 20.30 4.70
C SER A 121 -7.24 19.92 6.05
N VAL A 122 -7.06 18.64 6.33
CA VAL A 122 -6.32 18.15 7.50
C VAL A 122 -4.82 18.22 7.18
N PRO A 123 -3.96 18.81 8.03
CA PRO A 123 -2.51 18.84 7.78
C PRO A 123 -1.92 17.43 7.83
N LEU A 124 -0.80 17.21 7.12
CA LEU A 124 -0.07 15.95 7.21
C LEU A 124 0.58 15.80 8.60
N PRO A 125 0.84 14.54 9.03
CA PRO A 125 1.51 14.28 10.29
C PRO A 125 2.89 14.95 10.38
N ILE A 126 3.24 15.43 11.58
CA ILE A 126 4.61 15.91 11.84
C ILE A 126 5.56 14.72 11.98
N SER A 127 6.87 14.99 11.94
CA SER A 127 7.89 13.96 12.12
C SER A 127 7.74 13.19 13.43
N ASP A 128 8.11 11.91 13.43
CA ASP A 128 8.02 11.06 14.63
C ASP A 128 8.83 11.59 15.81
N ARG A 129 10.02 12.17 15.58
CA ARG A 129 10.77 12.84 16.64
C ARG A 129 10.01 14.05 17.18
N ASP A 130 9.49 14.90 16.32
CA ASP A 130 8.79 16.11 16.77
C ASP A 130 7.55 15.74 17.60
N PHE A 131 6.79 14.72 17.18
CA PHE A 131 5.70 14.18 17.99
C PHE A 131 6.18 13.59 19.32
N THR A 132 7.21 12.74 19.29
CA THR A 132 7.74 12.06 20.49
C THR A 132 8.21 13.03 21.56
N PHE A 133 8.86 14.11 21.13
CA PHE A 133 9.41 15.12 22.03
C PHE A 133 8.51 16.34 22.23
N ASN A 134 7.26 16.29 21.73
CA ASN A 134 6.29 17.39 21.80
C ASN A 134 6.84 18.72 21.23
N HIS A 135 7.60 18.64 20.14
CA HIS A 135 8.02 19.81 19.39
C HIS A 135 6.98 20.14 18.32
N SER A 136 6.57 21.40 18.27
CA SER A 136 5.64 21.87 17.26
C SER A 136 6.41 22.59 16.15
N PRO A 137 6.33 22.12 14.90
CA PRO A 137 7.00 22.79 13.80
C PRO A 137 6.33 24.14 13.51
N ALA A 138 7.11 25.10 13.00
CA ALA A 138 6.62 26.43 12.66
C ALA A 138 5.58 26.41 11.52
N SER A 139 5.68 25.43 10.62
CA SER A 139 4.76 25.20 9.52
C SER A 139 4.47 23.71 9.38
N ARG A 140 3.26 23.39 8.92
CA ARG A 140 2.82 22.01 8.68
C ARG A 140 2.64 21.81 7.18
N LEU A 141 3.06 20.65 6.69
CA LEU A 141 2.86 20.28 5.28
C LEU A 141 1.39 19.96 5.04
N MET A 142 0.76 20.57 4.04
CA MET A 142 -0.60 20.23 3.62
C MET A 142 -0.58 19.21 2.47
N PRO A 143 -1.64 18.42 2.29
CA PRO A 143 -1.75 17.47 1.19
C PRO A 143 -1.57 18.10 -0.20
N ALA A 144 -2.14 19.29 -0.42
CA ALA A 144 -2.00 20.03 -1.68
C ALA A 144 -0.55 20.46 -1.96
N ASP A 145 0.24 20.66 -0.90
CA ASP A 145 1.62 21.14 -0.98
C ASP A 145 2.64 20.00 -1.05
N MET A 146 2.21 18.72 -1.02
CA MET A 146 3.13 17.57 -1.09
C MET A 146 3.58 17.30 -2.54
N ASN A 147 4.35 18.24 -3.09
CA ASN A 147 4.89 18.24 -4.44
C ASN A 147 6.30 18.85 -4.46
N LYS A 148 6.99 18.78 -5.60
CA LYS A 148 8.39 19.23 -5.74
C LYS A 148 8.62 20.74 -5.53
N ASP A 149 7.56 21.54 -5.63
CA ASP A 149 7.62 23.00 -5.51
C ASP A 149 7.63 23.45 -4.04
N CYS A 150 7.18 22.58 -3.12
CA CYS A 150 7.19 22.86 -1.68
C CYS A 150 8.49 22.40 -1.01
N LEU A 151 9.16 23.30 -0.29
CA LEU A 151 10.39 22.99 0.44
C LEU A 151 10.18 21.99 1.58
N LEU A 152 9.01 22.00 2.23
CA LEU A 152 8.67 21.07 3.32
C LEU A 152 8.46 19.63 2.84
N ALA A 153 8.21 19.45 1.54
CA ALA A 153 8.03 18.15 0.93
C ALA A 153 9.34 17.55 0.38
N LYS A 154 10.46 18.28 0.46
CA LYS A 154 11.76 17.79 -0.04
C LYS A 154 12.47 16.96 1.01
N ASP A 155 13.17 15.93 0.54
CA ASP A 155 14.03 15.05 1.33
C ASP A 155 13.32 14.44 2.56
N LEU A 156 12.08 13.97 2.37
CA LEU A 156 11.30 13.32 3.43
C LEU A 156 12.01 12.06 3.92
N THR A 157 12.49 12.11 5.16
CA THR A 157 13.16 11.00 5.84
C THR A 157 12.17 9.99 6.42
N ILE A 158 12.67 8.89 6.99
CA ILE A 158 11.85 7.85 7.61
C ILE A 158 10.94 8.38 8.72
N GLU A 159 11.31 9.49 9.35
CA GLU A 159 10.52 10.14 10.39
C GLU A 159 9.20 10.72 9.89
N HIS A 160 9.10 10.97 8.58
CA HIS A 160 7.85 11.35 7.92
C HIS A 160 7.16 10.13 7.30
N GLY A 161 7.49 8.93 7.75
CA GLY A 161 7.07 7.70 7.08
C GLY A 161 5.55 7.53 7.01
N LEU A 162 4.78 7.98 8.01
CA LEU A 162 3.31 7.98 7.91
C LEU A 162 2.83 8.85 6.73
N THR A 163 3.35 10.08 6.60
CA THR A 163 3.08 10.97 5.46
C THR A 163 3.42 10.31 4.12
N ILE A 164 4.60 9.69 4.03
CA ILE A 164 5.07 9.01 2.82
C ILE A 164 4.15 7.85 2.45
N VAL A 165 3.85 6.97 3.41
CA VAL A 165 3.00 5.79 3.21
C VAL A 165 1.58 6.18 2.81
N THR A 166 0.98 7.14 3.50
CA THR A 166 -0.38 7.62 3.21
C THR A 166 -0.50 8.14 1.78
N ARG A 167 0.44 8.99 1.33
CA ARG A 167 0.43 9.48 -0.07
C ARG A 167 0.71 8.34 -1.06
N GLY A 168 1.57 7.41 -0.70
CA GLY A 168 1.84 6.22 -1.51
C GLY A 168 0.57 5.38 -1.73
N PHE A 169 -0.22 5.14 -0.67
CA PHE A 169 -1.47 4.39 -0.75
C PHE A 169 -2.55 5.10 -1.59
N ASP A 170 -2.64 6.43 -1.51
CA ASP A 170 -3.53 7.22 -2.40
C ASP A 170 -3.17 7.03 -3.88
N ILE A 171 -1.89 7.10 -4.22
CA ILE A 171 -1.43 6.88 -5.60
C ILE A 171 -1.70 5.43 -6.01
N PHE A 172 -1.35 4.47 -5.15
CA PHE A 172 -1.53 3.05 -5.40
C PHE A 172 -2.98 2.67 -5.66
N VAL A 173 -3.94 3.14 -4.86
CA VAL A 173 -5.37 2.80 -5.06
C VAL A 173 -5.90 3.36 -6.39
N ARG A 174 -5.46 4.54 -6.81
CA ARG A 174 -5.79 5.10 -8.12
C ARG A 174 -5.19 4.30 -9.28
N ILE A 175 -3.94 3.86 -9.14
CA ILE A 175 -3.28 2.95 -10.11
C ILE A 175 -4.03 1.62 -10.20
N LEU A 176 -4.39 1.04 -9.06
CA LEU A 176 -5.09 -0.24 -9.01
C LEU A 176 -6.48 -0.18 -9.65
N ARG A 177 -7.21 0.92 -9.42
CA ARG A 177 -8.49 1.18 -10.08
C ARG A 177 -8.30 1.31 -11.59
N PHE A 178 -7.32 2.10 -12.04
CA PHE A 178 -6.97 2.22 -13.45
C PHE A 178 -6.69 0.85 -14.09
N ALA A 179 -5.87 0.01 -13.46
CA ALA A 179 -5.57 -1.34 -13.95
C ALA A 179 -6.83 -2.24 -14.00
N SER A 180 -7.75 -2.07 -13.05
CA SER A 180 -9.02 -2.83 -13.01
C SER A 180 -10.00 -2.37 -14.09
N GLU A 181 -10.12 -1.06 -14.33
CA GLU A 181 -10.96 -0.46 -15.37
C GLU A 181 -10.42 -0.78 -16.77
N HIS A 182 -9.11 -0.71 -16.97
CA HIS A 182 -8.43 -1.08 -18.21
C HIS A 182 -8.77 -2.53 -18.61
N ARG A 183 -8.66 -3.47 -17.65
CA ARG A 183 -9.01 -4.88 -17.87
C ARG A 183 -10.49 -5.08 -18.22
N ARG A 184 -11.40 -4.35 -17.58
CA ARG A 184 -12.84 -4.42 -17.88
C ARG A 184 -13.14 -3.88 -19.28
N SER A 185 -12.50 -2.77 -19.67
CA SER A 185 -12.64 -2.18 -21.00
C SER A 185 -12.16 -3.13 -22.10
N LEU A 186 -11.03 -3.81 -21.87
CA LEU A 186 -10.49 -4.80 -22.82
C LEU A 186 -11.41 -6.03 -22.95
N ALA A 187 -12.14 -6.39 -21.90
CA ALA A 187 -13.10 -7.50 -21.93
C ALA A 187 -14.44 -7.12 -22.59
N SER A 188 -14.80 -5.83 -22.66
CA SER A 188 -16.12 -5.38 -23.16
C SER A 188 -16.14 -4.89 -24.61
N LEU A 189 -14.99 -4.65 -25.26
CA LEU A 189 -14.95 -3.97 -26.56
C LEU A 189 -14.09 -4.68 -27.62
N SER A 190 -14.77 -5.11 -28.69
CA SER A 190 -14.22 -5.20 -30.04
C SER A 190 -14.27 -3.81 -30.69
N SER A 191 -13.21 -3.00 -30.61
CA SER A 191 -12.87 -1.96 -31.61
C SER A 191 -11.80 -0.99 -31.10
N SER A 192 -10.90 -0.68 -32.03
CA SER A 192 -9.89 0.36 -32.05
C SER A 192 -10.50 1.76 -31.98
N ASP A 193 -10.29 2.49 -30.88
CA ASP A 193 -10.14 3.98 -30.85
C ASP A 193 -9.94 4.57 -29.43
N SER A 194 -9.97 3.77 -28.35
CA SER A 194 -9.92 4.26 -26.96
C SER A 194 -8.52 4.39 -26.34
N ALA A 195 -7.44 4.29 -27.12
CA ALA A 195 -6.08 4.22 -26.58
C ALA A 195 -5.54 5.55 -25.99
N SER A 196 -5.98 6.70 -26.52
CA SER A 196 -5.42 8.01 -26.15
C SER A 196 -5.74 8.46 -24.70
N PRO A 197 -6.98 8.36 -24.19
CA PRO A 197 -7.29 8.74 -22.80
C PRO A 197 -6.65 7.83 -21.74
N LEU A 198 -6.50 6.53 -22.04
CA LEU A 198 -5.88 5.56 -21.13
C LEU A 198 -4.38 5.78 -21.03
N LEU A 199 -3.72 6.14 -22.14
CA LEU A 199 -2.31 6.50 -22.15
C LEU A 199 -2.04 7.76 -21.32
N LEU A 200 -2.88 8.79 -21.47
CA LEU A 200 -2.74 10.02 -20.69
C LEU A 200 -2.94 9.76 -19.19
N THR A 201 -3.97 8.99 -18.82
CA THR A 201 -4.22 8.63 -17.42
C THR A 201 -3.04 7.84 -16.83
N TRP A 202 -2.47 6.91 -17.60
CA TRP A 202 -1.28 6.18 -17.21
C TRP A 202 -0.06 7.10 -17.02
N GLN A 203 0.16 8.06 -17.92
CA GLN A 203 1.26 9.03 -17.84
C GLN A 203 1.16 9.86 -16.56
N VAL A 204 -0.04 10.41 -16.27
CA VAL A 204 -0.29 11.19 -15.04
C VAL A 204 0.01 10.35 -13.78
N LEU A 205 -0.47 9.11 -13.73
CA LEU A 205 -0.22 8.23 -12.58
C LEU A 205 1.26 7.85 -12.43
N LYS A 206 1.98 7.67 -13.54
CA LYS A 206 3.42 7.40 -13.53
C LYS A 206 4.20 8.61 -13.03
N GLU A 207 3.89 9.80 -13.54
CA GLU A 207 4.52 11.05 -13.14
C GLU A 207 4.29 11.34 -11.65
N GLU A 208 3.06 11.16 -11.16
CA GLU A 208 2.76 11.31 -9.73
C GLU A 208 3.52 10.31 -8.85
N LEU A 209 3.66 9.05 -9.29
CA LEU A 209 4.42 8.03 -8.57
C LEU A 209 5.93 8.37 -8.54
N ASP A 210 6.47 8.84 -9.67
CA ASP A 210 7.87 9.24 -9.78
C ASP A 210 8.16 10.49 -8.93
N GLU A 211 7.26 11.48 -8.95
CA GLU A 211 7.37 12.66 -8.12
C GLU A 211 7.34 12.26 -6.64
N TRP A 212 6.35 11.46 -6.21
CA TRP A 212 6.26 10.97 -4.83
C TRP A 212 7.55 10.24 -4.40
N ARG A 213 8.14 9.44 -5.29
CA ARG A 213 9.40 8.75 -5.01
C ARG A 213 10.58 9.72 -4.96
N SER A 214 10.54 10.81 -5.73
CA SER A 214 11.60 11.84 -5.76
C SER A 214 11.63 12.74 -4.52
N LEU A 215 10.48 12.94 -3.85
CA LEU A 215 10.36 13.73 -2.62
C LEU A 215 11.04 13.08 -1.40
N GLN A 216 11.30 11.79 -1.47
CA GLN A 216 11.85 10.98 -0.38
C GLN A 216 13.37 11.14 -0.27
N ASP A 217 13.94 11.19 0.93
CA ASP A 217 15.39 11.09 1.09
C ASP A 217 15.91 9.72 0.57
N ILE A 218 17.18 9.65 0.13
CA ILE A 218 17.76 8.39 -0.37
C ILE A 218 17.76 7.27 0.69
N THR A 219 17.78 7.64 1.98
CA THR A 219 17.74 6.70 3.10
C THR A 219 16.47 5.84 3.10
N VAL A 220 15.32 6.34 2.67
CA VAL A 220 14.07 5.56 2.69
C VAL A 220 13.85 4.69 1.45
N ARG A 221 14.80 4.70 0.50
CA ARG A 221 14.66 4.02 -0.79
C ARG A 221 15.45 2.70 -0.82
N PHE A 222 14.74 1.58 -0.97
CA PHE A 222 15.34 0.30 -1.33
C PHE A 222 15.60 0.22 -2.86
N PRO A 223 16.68 -0.43 -3.34
CA PRO A 223 17.79 -1.06 -2.59
C PRO A 223 18.95 -0.10 -2.27
N ALA A 224 18.80 1.20 -2.55
CA ALA A 224 19.86 2.19 -2.32
C ALA A 224 20.32 2.25 -0.86
N THR A 225 19.38 2.01 0.06
CA THR A 225 19.66 1.92 1.50
C THR A 225 19.26 0.55 2.06
N SER A 226 20.08 0.07 2.98
CA SER A 226 19.94 -1.23 3.65
C SER A 226 18.73 -1.25 4.60
N VAL A 227 18.00 -2.38 4.59
CA VAL A 227 16.89 -2.68 5.50
C VAL A 227 17.38 -2.76 6.95
N GLN A 228 18.55 -3.36 7.18
CA GLN A 228 19.15 -3.57 8.49
C GLN A 228 19.28 -2.27 9.29
N SER A 229 19.66 -1.17 8.62
CA SER A 229 19.78 0.14 9.25
C SER A 229 18.45 0.64 9.82
N HIS A 230 17.34 0.42 9.10
CA HIS A 230 16.01 0.83 9.55
C HIS A 230 15.46 -0.08 10.64
N VAL A 231 15.76 -1.39 10.59
CA VAL A 231 15.44 -2.33 11.67
C VAL A 231 16.14 -1.91 12.96
N ALA A 232 17.42 -1.54 12.90
CA ALA A 232 18.17 -1.07 14.07
C ALA A 232 17.59 0.22 14.67
N LEU A 233 16.95 1.07 13.86
CA LEU A 233 16.27 2.28 14.30
C LEU A 233 14.79 2.05 14.72
N GLY A 234 14.27 0.83 14.63
CA GLY A 234 12.88 0.52 14.94
C GLY A 234 11.88 0.85 13.82
N TYR A 235 12.34 1.20 12.62
CA TYR A 235 11.51 1.57 11.47
C TYR A 235 11.45 0.49 10.38
N GLY A 236 11.85 -0.75 10.68
CA GLY A 236 11.91 -1.84 9.70
C GLY A 236 10.59 -2.06 8.95
N GLU A 237 9.47 -2.16 9.67
CA GLU A 237 8.15 -2.35 9.08
C GLU A 237 7.72 -1.14 8.24
N LEU A 238 7.91 0.07 8.75
CA LEU A 238 7.57 1.30 8.02
C LEU A 238 8.36 1.43 6.71
N PHE A 239 9.66 1.14 6.75
CA PHE A 239 10.52 1.08 5.57
C PHE A 239 10.02 0.02 4.57
N ALA A 240 9.57 -1.14 5.07
CA ALA A 240 8.95 -2.18 4.25
C ALA A 240 7.73 -1.63 3.50
N TYR A 241 6.77 -1.06 4.23
CA TYR A 241 5.52 -0.55 3.66
C TYR A 241 5.75 0.53 2.59
N ILE A 242 6.65 1.50 2.84
CA ILE A 242 7.01 2.54 1.85
C ILE A 242 7.46 1.89 0.54
N ASN A 243 8.37 0.92 0.62
CA ASN A 243 8.98 0.32 -0.56
C ASN A 243 8.06 -0.73 -1.22
N LEU A 244 7.23 -1.44 -0.45
CA LEU A 244 6.22 -2.36 -0.97
C LEU A 244 5.15 -1.61 -1.76
N VAL A 245 4.64 -0.48 -1.26
CA VAL A 245 3.65 0.36 -1.96
C VAL A 245 4.24 0.86 -3.29
N HIS A 246 5.51 1.26 -3.31
CA HIS A 246 6.19 1.64 -4.55
C HIS A 246 6.26 0.47 -5.54
N CYS A 247 6.75 -0.69 -5.12
CA CYS A 247 6.86 -1.87 -5.97
C CYS A 247 5.48 -2.29 -6.51
N MET A 248 4.47 -2.33 -5.64
CA MET A 248 3.10 -2.68 -6.00
C MET A 248 2.52 -1.70 -7.04
N SER A 249 2.78 -0.41 -6.87
CA SER A 249 2.37 0.61 -7.84
C SER A 249 3.01 0.37 -9.22
N ILE A 250 4.31 0.07 -9.28
CA ILE A 250 5.00 -0.31 -10.52
C ILE A 250 4.37 -1.58 -11.13
N LEU A 251 4.13 -2.61 -10.32
CA LEU A 251 3.52 -3.86 -10.80
C LEU A 251 2.17 -3.62 -11.48
N PHE A 252 1.25 -2.91 -10.84
CA PHE A 252 -0.07 -2.67 -11.41
C PHE A 252 -0.07 -1.70 -12.58
N LEU A 253 0.86 -0.75 -12.61
CA LEU A 253 0.97 0.22 -13.69
C LEU A 253 1.50 -0.40 -15.00
N HIS A 254 2.37 -1.42 -14.91
CA HIS A 254 3.00 -2.04 -16.08
C HIS A 254 2.45 -3.43 -16.45
N ARG A 255 1.74 -4.12 -15.53
CA ARG A 255 1.24 -5.49 -15.72
C ARG A 255 0.47 -5.69 -17.01
N ASP A 256 -0.50 -4.84 -17.33
CA ASP A 256 -1.39 -5.08 -18.47
C ASP A 256 -0.68 -4.86 -19.82
N ARG A 257 0.30 -3.94 -19.88
CA ARG A 257 1.18 -3.77 -21.05
C ARG A 257 2.05 -5.00 -21.24
N PHE A 258 2.64 -5.51 -20.15
CA PHE A 258 3.42 -6.75 -20.18
C PHE A 258 2.59 -7.95 -20.66
N LEU A 259 1.39 -8.16 -20.12
CA LEU A 259 0.51 -9.26 -20.54
C LEU A 259 0.07 -9.13 -22.01
N SER A 260 -0.07 -7.91 -22.52
CA SER A 260 -0.37 -7.66 -23.94
C SER A 260 0.81 -8.00 -24.83
N SER A 261 2.04 -7.67 -24.43
CA SER A 261 3.27 -8.04 -25.16
C SER A 261 3.51 -9.56 -25.25
N LEU A 262 2.87 -10.35 -24.37
CA LEU A 262 2.95 -11.81 -24.39
C LEU A 262 1.95 -12.46 -25.36
N LYS A 263 0.95 -11.73 -25.87
CA LYS A 263 0.01 -12.26 -26.86
C LYS A 263 0.72 -12.34 -28.22
N PRO A 264 0.88 -13.53 -28.82
CA PRO A 264 1.39 -13.62 -30.16
C PRO A 264 0.28 -13.20 -31.11
N HIS A 265 0.31 -11.97 -31.62
CA HIS A 265 -0.35 -11.75 -32.91
C HIS A 265 0.52 -12.43 -33.98
N SER A 266 0.05 -13.62 -34.36
CA SER A 266 0.04 -14.15 -35.72
C SER A 266 0.57 -13.21 -36.80
N ASP A 267 1.58 -13.68 -37.53
CA ASP A 267 1.93 -13.34 -38.90
C ASP A 267 1.03 -12.30 -39.59
N VAL A 268 1.56 -11.11 -39.88
CA VAL A 268 1.67 -10.51 -41.23
C VAL A 268 2.67 -9.36 -41.12
N PHE A 269 3.82 -9.50 -41.78
CA PHE A 269 4.72 -8.46 -42.27
C PHE A 269 4.48 -7.03 -41.76
N HIS A 270 5.40 -6.50 -40.95
CA HIS A 270 6.19 -5.33 -41.34
C HIS A 270 7.40 -5.18 -40.40
N ASP A 271 8.59 -5.24 -41.01
CA ASP A 271 9.74 -4.47 -40.58
C ASP A 271 9.29 -3.01 -40.38
N THR A 272 9.13 -2.59 -39.13
CA THR A 272 9.29 -1.19 -38.74
C THR A 272 9.96 -1.17 -37.38
N ASP A 273 11.24 -0.87 -37.45
CA ASP A 273 12.27 -0.86 -36.43
C ASP A 273 12.12 0.30 -35.41
N ASP A 274 10.89 0.74 -35.09
CA ASP A 274 10.69 2.10 -34.52
C ASP A 274 9.91 2.19 -33.19
N ASP A 275 9.55 1.07 -32.53
CA ASP A 275 8.90 1.10 -31.20
C ASP A 275 9.57 0.18 -30.14
N ALA A 276 10.71 -0.43 -30.51
CA ALA A 276 11.41 -1.43 -29.68
C ALA A 276 12.28 -0.85 -28.55
N GLN A 277 12.41 0.48 -28.41
CA GLN A 277 13.27 1.08 -27.39
C GLN A 277 12.60 1.25 -26.01
N GLY A 278 11.26 1.28 -25.93
CA GLY A 278 10.53 1.51 -24.66
C GLY A 278 10.01 0.25 -23.94
N GLU A 279 9.73 -0.83 -24.67
CA GLU A 279 9.26 -2.10 -24.11
C GLU A 279 10.30 -2.86 -23.24
N PRO A 280 11.60 -2.93 -23.60
CA PRO A 280 12.57 -3.73 -22.85
C PRO A 280 12.75 -3.24 -21.40
N ASP A 281 12.81 -1.92 -21.22
CA ASP A 281 13.00 -1.29 -19.91
C ASP A 281 11.77 -1.44 -19.02
N THR A 282 10.57 -1.40 -19.60
CA THR A 282 9.31 -1.58 -18.87
C THR A 282 9.18 -2.99 -18.28
N ILE A 283 9.52 -4.02 -19.07
CA ILE A 283 9.45 -5.42 -18.62
C ILE A 283 10.50 -5.69 -17.53
N LYS A 284 11.70 -5.13 -17.70
CA LYS A 284 12.76 -5.23 -16.71
C LYS A 284 12.34 -4.60 -15.37
N GLN A 285 11.79 -3.38 -15.39
CA GLN A 285 11.28 -2.70 -14.19
C GLN A 285 10.20 -3.51 -13.48
N LEU A 286 9.29 -4.16 -14.23
CA LEU A 286 8.25 -5.02 -13.66
C LEU A 286 8.84 -6.20 -12.88
N PHE A 287 9.79 -6.93 -13.47
CA PHE A 287 10.42 -8.07 -12.78
C PHE A 287 11.31 -7.63 -11.63
N GLU A 288 12.06 -6.53 -11.78
CA GLU A 288 12.88 -5.98 -10.70
C GLU A 288 12.01 -5.57 -9.50
N ALA A 289 10.87 -4.89 -9.73
CA ALA A 289 9.93 -4.56 -8.66
C ALA A 289 9.36 -5.82 -7.98
N ALA A 290 9.03 -6.87 -8.73
CA ALA A 290 8.56 -8.14 -8.17
C ALA A 290 9.63 -8.84 -7.32
N GLN A 291 10.89 -8.81 -7.75
CA GLN A 291 12.03 -9.37 -7.00
C GLN A 291 12.38 -8.53 -5.76
N GLN A 292 12.20 -7.20 -5.83
CA GLN A 292 12.44 -6.31 -4.70
C GLN A 292 11.49 -6.59 -3.53
N ILE A 293 10.21 -6.90 -3.80
CA ILE A 293 9.24 -7.28 -2.76
C ILE A 293 9.78 -8.43 -1.90
N GLY A 294 10.21 -9.53 -2.52
CA GLY A 294 10.79 -10.67 -1.81
C GLY A 294 12.10 -10.31 -1.11
N SER A 295 12.96 -9.53 -1.77
CA SER A 295 14.26 -9.14 -1.22
C SER A 295 14.15 -8.25 0.03
N ILE A 296 13.16 -7.35 0.09
CA ILE A 296 12.88 -6.52 1.27
C ILE A 296 12.43 -7.40 2.44
N LEU A 297 11.48 -8.31 2.20
CA LEU A 297 10.91 -9.19 3.23
C LEU A 297 11.94 -10.20 3.74
N ASP A 298 12.77 -10.77 2.86
CA ASP A 298 13.87 -11.65 3.26
C ASP A 298 14.92 -10.91 4.10
N ALA A 299 15.25 -9.67 3.73
CA ALA A 299 16.20 -8.86 4.50
C ALA A 299 15.64 -8.49 5.89
N LEU A 300 14.32 -8.29 6.02
CA LEU A 300 13.63 -8.06 7.29
C LEU A 300 13.66 -9.32 8.17
N ASP A 301 13.34 -10.49 7.62
CA ASP A 301 13.37 -11.77 8.32
C ASP A 301 14.81 -12.09 8.79
N ALA A 302 15.81 -11.89 7.92
CA ALA A 302 17.23 -12.05 8.26
C ALA A 302 17.72 -11.06 9.34
N SER A 303 17.03 -9.92 9.50
CA SER A 303 17.32 -8.93 10.54
C SER A 303 16.53 -9.16 11.84
N GLY A 304 15.75 -10.25 11.93
CA GLY A 304 14.95 -10.57 13.10
C GLY A 304 13.68 -9.71 13.27
N ALA A 305 13.25 -9.01 12.21
CA ALA A 305 12.06 -8.17 12.21
C ALA A 305 11.09 -8.57 11.08
N PRO A 306 10.59 -9.82 11.05
CA PRO A 306 9.71 -10.29 9.99
C PRO A 306 8.42 -9.48 9.95
N VAL A 307 8.07 -8.96 8.78
CA VAL A 307 6.77 -8.35 8.50
C VAL A 307 5.88 -9.45 7.93
N ILE A 308 4.79 -9.79 8.61
CA ILE A 308 3.81 -10.79 8.14
C ILE A 308 2.42 -10.19 8.33
N SER A 309 2.13 -9.17 7.53
CA SER A 309 0.82 -8.52 7.47
C SER A 309 0.04 -8.97 6.25
N PRO A 310 -1.30 -8.84 6.21
CA PRO A 310 -2.04 -9.21 5.01
C PRO A 310 -1.66 -8.33 3.81
N TYR A 311 -1.19 -7.07 3.99
CA TYR A 311 -0.64 -6.26 2.89
C TYR A 311 0.64 -6.84 2.30
N SER A 312 1.59 -7.23 3.15
CA SER A 312 2.83 -7.88 2.71
C SER A 312 2.54 -9.21 2.00
N GLY A 313 1.57 -9.97 2.50
CA GLY A 313 1.06 -11.19 1.86
C GLY A 313 0.44 -10.94 0.50
N PHE A 314 -0.41 -9.92 0.37
CA PHE A 314 -0.98 -9.51 -0.92
C PHE A 314 0.13 -9.08 -1.89
N SER A 315 1.15 -8.37 -1.39
CA SER A 315 2.30 -7.94 -2.19
C SER A 315 3.07 -9.13 -2.74
N VAL A 316 3.38 -10.13 -1.91
CA VAL A 316 4.02 -11.38 -2.32
C VAL A 316 3.13 -12.17 -3.27
N PHE A 317 1.82 -12.22 -3.05
CA PHE A 317 0.87 -12.90 -3.93
C PHE A 317 0.90 -12.29 -5.34
N VAL A 318 0.89 -10.96 -5.47
CA VAL A 318 1.00 -10.28 -6.77
C VAL A 318 2.38 -10.50 -7.39
N ALA A 319 3.46 -10.36 -6.61
CA ALA A 319 4.83 -10.62 -7.07
C ALA A 319 5.02 -12.07 -7.56
N ALA A 320 4.41 -13.05 -6.89
CA ALA A 320 4.47 -14.47 -7.27
C ALA A 320 3.90 -14.71 -8.67
N HIS A 321 2.78 -14.06 -9.00
CA HIS A 321 2.17 -14.15 -10.34
C HIS A 321 3.09 -13.58 -11.41
N ILE A 322 3.72 -12.44 -11.14
CA ILE A 322 4.68 -11.82 -12.06
C ILE A 322 5.93 -12.70 -12.22
N ASN A 323 6.55 -13.10 -11.12
CA ASN A 323 7.75 -13.94 -11.12
C ASN A 323 7.52 -15.30 -11.80
N MET A 324 6.31 -15.85 -11.72
CA MET A 324 5.98 -17.10 -12.40
C MET A 324 6.14 -17.00 -13.94
N TYR A 325 5.92 -15.83 -14.56
CA TYR A 325 6.19 -15.64 -15.99
C TYR A 325 7.67 -15.81 -16.34
N GLY A 326 8.58 -15.57 -15.38
CA GLY A 326 10.00 -15.85 -15.56
C GLY A 326 10.31 -17.33 -15.80
N THR A 327 9.44 -18.24 -15.36
CA THR A 327 9.57 -19.68 -15.66
C THR A 327 9.09 -20.05 -17.06
N ILE A 328 8.24 -19.22 -17.68
CA ILE A 328 7.70 -19.42 -19.04
C ILE A 328 8.59 -18.77 -20.08
N VAL A 329 9.12 -17.57 -19.81
CA VAL A 329 9.98 -16.82 -20.74
C VAL A 329 11.30 -16.43 -20.04
N PRO A 330 12.18 -17.40 -19.73
CA PRO A 330 13.37 -17.15 -18.90
C PRO A 330 14.37 -16.16 -19.51
N GLN A 331 14.37 -16.03 -20.84
CA GLN A 331 15.26 -15.14 -21.59
C GLN A 331 15.01 -13.66 -21.27
N ARG A 332 13.78 -13.29 -20.86
CA ARG A 332 13.39 -11.92 -20.50
C ARG A 332 13.43 -11.67 -18.99
N TYR A 333 13.73 -12.69 -18.19
CA TYR A 333 13.71 -12.60 -16.74
C TYR A 333 15.09 -12.24 -16.17
N PRO A 334 15.23 -11.16 -15.39
CA PRO A 334 16.49 -10.82 -14.74
C PRO A 334 16.99 -11.96 -13.84
N GLY A 335 18.17 -12.52 -14.17
CA GLY A 335 18.74 -13.68 -13.47
C GLY A 335 18.35 -15.06 -14.04
N GLY A 336 17.55 -15.10 -15.10
CA GLY A 336 17.21 -16.32 -15.85
C GLY A 336 16.32 -17.32 -15.09
N LEU A 337 16.20 -18.53 -15.65
CA LEU A 337 15.28 -19.57 -15.16
C LEU A 337 15.51 -19.93 -13.70
N LYS A 338 16.78 -20.11 -13.31
CA LYS A 338 17.15 -20.47 -11.94
C LYS A 338 16.63 -19.45 -10.93
N ARG A 339 16.81 -18.15 -11.19
CA ARG A 339 16.30 -17.09 -10.32
C ARG A 339 14.78 -17.10 -10.27
N ALA A 340 14.11 -17.31 -11.39
CA ALA A 340 12.65 -17.38 -11.44
C ALA A 340 12.08 -18.53 -10.59
N GLU A 341 12.72 -19.71 -10.62
CA GLU A 341 12.35 -20.86 -9.79
C GLU A 341 12.59 -20.58 -8.29
N GLU A 342 13.74 -19.99 -7.94
CA GLU A 342 14.04 -19.59 -6.55
C GLU A 342 13.02 -18.57 -6.01
N GLU A 343 12.68 -17.56 -6.81
CA GLU A 343 11.65 -16.56 -6.46
C GLU A 343 10.28 -17.23 -6.29
N LYS A 344 9.89 -18.13 -7.19
CA LYS A 344 8.63 -18.88 -7.07
C LYS A 344 8.57 -19.66 -5.76
N SER A 345 9.62 -20.41 -5.43
CA SER A 345 9.68 -21.20 -4.18
C SER A 345 9.63 -20.32 -2.94
N ARG A 346 10.37 -19.20 -2.91
CA ARG A 346 10.35 -18.25 -1.79
C ARG A 346 8.99 -17.59 -1.60
N ASN A 347 8.36 -17.15 -2.69
CA ASN A 347 7.03 -16.55 -2.64
C ASN A 347 5.99 -17.54 -2.06
N LEU A 348 6.04 -18.82 -2.46
CA LEU A 348 5.14 -19.84 -1.92
C LEU A 348 5.37 -20.08 -0.42
N LEU A 349 6.63 -20.25 0.00
CA LEU A 349 6.99 -20.45 1.40
C LEU A 349 6.50 -19.30 2.29
N TYR A 350 6.65 -18.06 1.81
CA TYR A 350 6.17 -16.88 2.51
C TYR A 350 4.64 -16.91 2.66
N LEU A 351 3.91 -17.19 1.57
CA LEU A 351 2.44 -17.26 1.60
C LEU A 351 1.94 -18.39 2.52
N GLU A 352 2.62 -19.53 2.56
CA GLU A 352 2.31 -20.62 3.49
C GLU A 352 2.51 -20.19 4.95
N ARG A 353 3.61 -19.50 5.27
CA ARG A 353 3.85 -18.93 6.61
C ARG A 353 2.79 -17.91 6.98
N LEU A 354 2.46 -16.99 6.06
CA LEU A 354 1.42 -15.99 6.24
C LEU A 354 0.05 -16.66 6.49
N SER A 355 -0.30 -17.71 5.75
CA SER A 355 -1.60 -18.38 5.89
C SER A 355 -1.83 -19.03 7.25
N LYS A 356 -0.77 -19.26 8.03
CA LYS A 356 -0.87 -19.73 9.42
C LYS A 356 -1.28 -18.64 10.40
N LEU A 357 -1.08 -17.37 10.04
CA LEU A 357 -1.39 -16.20 10.88
C LEU A 357 -2.63 -15.44 10.37
N TRP A 358 -2.85 -15.46 9.06
CA TRP A 358 -3.91 -14.70 8.41
C TRP A 358 -4.72 -15.61 7.49
N PRO A 359 -5.99 -15.91 7.85
CA PRO A 359 -6.87 -16.76 7.06
C PRO A 359 -7.00 -16.34 5.59
N VAL A 360 -6.91 -15.05 5.27
CA VAL A 360 -6.95 -14.55 3.88
C VAL A 360 -5.86 -15.19 3.00
N GLY A 361 -4.71 -15.54 3.59
CA GLY A 361 -3.58 -16.17 2.93
C GLY A 361 -3.88 -17.54 2.34
N HIS A 362 -4.84 -18.29 2.89
CA HIS A 362 -5.22 -19.60 2.34
C HIS A 362 -5.71 -19.50 0.89
N SER A 363 -6.48 -18.45 0.58
CA SER A 363 -6.97 -18.21 -0.78
C SER A 363 -5.81 -17.94 -1.74
N TRP A 364 -4.81 -17.17 -1.30
CA TRP A 364 -3.62 -16.81 -2.08
C TRP A 364 -2.73 -18.02 -2.36
N VAL A 365 -2.46 -18.86 -1.36
CA VAL A 365 -1.70 -20.12 -1.53
C VAL A 365 -2.40 -21.03 -2.54
N THR A 366 -3.72 -21.19 -2.42
CA THR A 366 -4.51 -22.05 -3.31
C THR A 366 -4.46 -21.55 -4.76
N SER A 367 -4.58 -20.24 -4.97
CA SER A 367 -4.46 -19.64 -6.31
C SER A 367 -3.04 -19.77 -6.88
N SER A 368 -2.00 -19.53 -6.07
CA SER A 368 -0.60 -19.65 -6.51
C SER A 368 -0.19 -21.09 -6.87
N ASN A 369 -0.83 -22.10 -6.26
CA ASN A 369 -0.61 -23.51 -6.57
C ASN A 369 -1.40 -24.00 -7.80
N THR A 370 -2.30 -23.20 -8.35
CA THR A 370 -3.06 -23.59 -9.54
C THR A 370 -2.18 -23.43 -10.79
N PRO A 371 -1.91 -24.50 -11.56
CA PRO A 371 -1.02 -24.40 -12.72
C PRO A 371 -1.62 -23.51 -13.81
N LEU A 372 -0.79 -22.64 -14.41
CA LEU A 372 -1.13 -21.70 -15.48
C LEU A 372 -1.76 -22.37 -16.72
N THR A 373 -1.68 -23.69 -16.86
CA THR A 373 -2.32 -24.46 -17.93
C THR A 373 -3.85 -24.33 -17.94
N LYS A 374 -4.49 -23.92 -16.84
CA LYS A 374 -5.94 -23.64 -16.82
C LYS A 374 -6.34 -22.29 -17.42
N TYR A 375 -5.41 -21.36 -17.63
CA TYR A 375 -5.66 -20.05 -18.26
C TYR A 375 -5.38 -20.05 -19.78
N ARG A 376 -5.18 -21.24 -20.37
CA ARG A 376 -4.92 -21.45 -21.81
C ARG A 376 -6.16 -21.85 -22.62
N ASN A 377 -7.34 -21.88 -22.01
CA ASN A 377 -8.60 -22.18 -22.70
C ASN A 377 -9.54 -20.97 -22.69
#